data_AF-A0A0L0G2K3-F1
#
_entry.id   AF-A0A0L0G2K3-F1
#
_cell.length_a   1.000
_cell.length_b   1.000
_cell.length_c   1.000
_cell.angle_alpha   90.00
_cell.angle_beta   90.00
_cell.angle_gamma   90.00
#
_symmetry.space_group_name_H-M   'P 1'
#
loop_
_entity.id
_entity.type
_entity.pdbx_description
1 polymer ?
#
loop_
_entity_poly.entity_id
_entity_poly.type
_entity_poly.pdbx_seq_one_letter_code
_entity_poly.pdbx_strand_id
1 'polypeptide(L)'
;QYCEKKIGGKNGDAIKFGACDEFSAEPGKGLKCTVTIPDSKGVGTRTLQVVAGNRRWMAENAIDASEAESDMVRLEEMGVTATLFGVLGDGDGQEGTLWCLTGIADSVRPESELVVRELVSRGIEPWMVTGDHRRTAHAIAQQLGIRKVFAEVLPGEKGEKVSELQAEGLTVAMVGDGVNDSVALAQADVGIAMGAGSDVAIETADVVLVKSDIRDVVTAIDISRKTYRRIIMNLIWAFAYNILAIPFAAGVLFPVGVMLPAWVCAGSMAASSVTVVCSSLLLNWYTPPTLIPSTDTRSTSTSNSTSIPTHKDQHESSERAPLLGSSHTGKYGSA
;
A
#
# COMPACT_ATOMS: atom_id res chain seq x y z
N GLN A 1 -10.10 -19.24 -15.69
CA GLN A 1 -9.77 -20.23 -14.64
C GLN A 1 -9.76 -19.70 -13.20
N TYR A 2 -8.93 -18.71 -12.80
CA TYR A 2 -8.95 -18.19 -11.40
C TYR A 2 -10.26 -17.46 -11.06
N CYS A 3 -10.70 -16.52 -11.91
CA CYS A 3 -11.93 -15.76 -11.71
C CYS A 3 -13.20 -16.64 -11.74
N GLU A 4 -13.24 -17.62 -12.65
CA GLU A 4 -14.28 -18.67 -12.75
C GLU A 4 -14.48 -19.47 -11.46
N LYS A 5 -13.40 -19.78 -10.75
CA LYS A 5 -13.48 -20.57 -9.51
C LYS A 5 -13.88 -19.75 -8.29
N LYS A 6 -13.53 -18.46 -8.23
CA LYS A 6 -13.73 -17.63 -7.03
C LYS A 6 -14.93 -16.70 -7.09
N ILE A 7 -15.31 -16.21 -8.28
CA ILE A 7 -16.39 -15.24 -8.44
C ILE A 7 -17.72 -15.99 -8.70
N GLY A 8 -17.99 -17.06 -7.95
CA GLY A 8 -19.22 -17.85 -8.12
C GLY A 8 -20.47 -16.96 -8.11
N GLY A 9 -21.36 -17.15 -9.08
CA GLY A 9 -22.61 -16.37 -9.16
C GLY A 9 -23.43 -16.54 -7.89
N LYS A 10 -24.24 -15.53 -7.52
CA LYS A 10 -25.04 -15.49 -6.28
C LYS A 10 -25.91 -16.75 -6.03
N ASN A 11 -26.12 -17.61 -7.04
CA ASN A 11 -26.92 -18.83 -6.97
C ASN A 11 -26.17 -20.15 -7.30
N GLY A 12 -24.84 -20.16 -7.31
CA GLY A 12 -24.08 -21.39 -7.61
C GLY A 12 -23.98 -21.73 -9.11
N ASP A 13 -24.55 -20.91 -9.98
CA ASP A 13 -24.30 -20.97 -11.42
C ASP A 13 -22.90 -20.45 -11.74
N ALA A 14 -22.17 -21.19 -12.57
CA ALA A 14 -20.89 -20.76 -13.10
C ALA A 14 -21.09 -19.49 -13.96
N ILE A 15 -20.42 -18.40 -13.60
CA ILE A 15 -20.37 -17.21 -14.46
C ILE A 15 -19.67 -17.62 -15.75
N LYS A 16 -20.40 -17.59 -16.87
CA LYS A 16 -19.80 -17.76 -18.20
C LYS A 16 -19.16 -16.44 -18.60
N PHE A 17 -17.84 -16.40 -18.65
CA PHE A 17 -17.11 -15.24 -19.18
C PHE A 17 -17.26 -15.17 -20.70
N GLY A 18 -17.33 -13.94 -21.22
CA GLY A 18 -17.19 -13.69 -22.65
C GLY A 18 -15.73 -13.80 -23.10
N ALA A 19 -15.52 -13.88 -24.41
CA ALA A 19 -14.19 -13.72 -24.99
C ALA A 19 -13.82 -12.22 -25.00
N CYS A 20 -12.57 -11.90 -24.67
CA CYS A 20 -12.04 -10.55 -24.64
C CYS A 20 -11.03 -10.40 -25.76
N ASP A 21 -11.37 -9.59 -26.76
CA ASP A 21 -10.57 -9.27 -27.94
C ASP A 21 -10.14 -7.79 -27.88
N GLU A 22 -9.11 -7.41 -28.64
CA GLU A 22 -8.63 -6.01 -28.76
C GLU A 22 -8.40 -5.29 -27.42
N PHE A 23 -7.75 -5.98 -26.47
CA PHE A 23 -7.45 -5.40 -25.17
C PHE A 23 -6.43 -4.26 -25.26
N SER A 24 -6.76 -3.12 -24.66
CA SER A 24 -5.84 -2.00 -24.43
C SER A 24 -5.90 -1.54 -22.98
N ALA A 25 -4.74 -1.18 -22.42
CA ALA A 25 -4.60 -0.63 -21.08
C ALA A 25 -3.89 0.73 -21.16
N GLU A 26 -4.56 1.77 -20.65
CA GLU A 26 -4.04 3.14 -20.60
C GLU A 26 -3.65 3.48 -19.15
N PRO A 27 -2.34 3.62 -18.85
CA PRO A 27 -1.86 3.92 -17.51
C PRO A 27 -2.51 5.18 -16.92
N GLY A 28 -2.98 5.07 -15.67
CA GLY A 28 -3.66 6.17 -14.96
C GLY A 28 -5.08 6.50 -15.45
N LYS A 29 -5.63 5.75 -16.43
CA LYS A 29 -6.99 5.95 -16.94
C LYS A 29 -7.86 4.73 -16.74
N GLY A 30 -7.53 3.62 -17.40
CA GLY A 30 -8.40 2.45 -17.43
C GLY A 30 -8.06 1.43 -18.51
N LEU A 31 -9.00 0.53 -18.73
CA LEU A 31 -8.95 -0.58 -19.67
C LEU A 31 -10.03 -0.38 -20.75
N LYS A 32 -9.76 -0.86 -21.96
CA LYS A 32 -10.72 -0.99 -23.05
C LYS A 32 -10.60 -2.38 -23.66
N CYS A 33 -11.72 -3.02 -23.95
CA CYS A 33 -11.73 -4.29 -24.66
C CYS A 33 -13.03 -4.52 -25.42
N THR A 34 -12.95 -5.36 -26.44
CA THR A 34 -14.11 -5.84 -27.19
C THR A 34 -14.53 -7.18 -26.59
N VAL A 35 -15.69 -7.23 -25.95
CA VAL A 35 -16.21 -8.42 -25.26
C VAL A 35 -17.27 -9.10 -26.12
N THR A 36 -17.02 -10.34 -26.50
CA THR A 36 -17.99 -11.19 -27.19
C THR A 36 -18.67 -12.10 -26.17
N ILE A 37 -19.97 -11.91 -25.98
CA ILE A 37 -20.78 -12.65 -25.01
C ILE A 37 -21.88 -13.44 -25.74
N PRO A 38 -22.16 -14.69 -25.32
CA PRO A 38 -23.29 -15.44 -25.85
C PRO A 38 -24.60 -14.73 -25.48
N ASP A 39 -25.52 -14.64 -26.44
CA ASP A 39 -26.82 -14.04 -26.21
C ASP A 39 -27.58 -14.80 -25.12
N SER A 40 -28.29 -14.06 -24.28
CA SER A 40 -29.15 -14.51 -23.19
C SER A 40 -30.19 -15.58 -23.59
N LYS A 41 -30.50 -15.71 -24.89
CA LYS A 41 -31.37 -16.75 -25.46
C LYS A 41 -30.64 -17.94 -26.10
N GLY A 42 -29.31 -17.92 -26.16
CA GLY A 42 -28.49 -19.02 -26.71
C GLY A 42 -28.48 -19.14 -28.24
N VAL A 43 -29.00 -18.14 -28.97
CA VAL A 43 -29.18 -18.20 -30.43
C VAL A 43 -28.16 -17.34 -31.21
N GLY A 44 -27.23 -16.65 -30.53
CA GLY A 44 -26.18 -15.86 -31.19
C GLY A 44 -25.09 -15.36 -30.24
N THR A 45 -24.14 -14.60 -30.77
CA THR A 45 -23.10 -13.88 -30.02
C THR A 45 -23.30 -12.38 -30.20
N ARG A 46 -23.22 -11.61 -29.11
CA ARG A 46 -23.19 -10.15 -29.15
C ARG A 46 -21.78 -9.67 -28.83
N THR A 47 -21.28 -8.70 -29.58
CA THR A 47 -19.99 -8.09 -29.37
C THR A 47 -20.21 -6.68 -28.86
N LEU A 48 -19.56 -6.30 -27.76
CA LEU A 48 -19.69 -4.99 -27.13
C LEU A 48 -18.29 -4.43 -26.88
N GLN A 49 -18.06 -3.15 -27.18
CA GLN A 49 -16.87 -2.48 -26.69
C GLN A 49 -17.10 -1.98 -25.26
N VAL A 50 -16.32 -2.50 -24.33
CA VAL A 50 -16.42 -2.21 -22.90
C VAL A 50 -15.20 -1.39 -22.48
N VAL A 51 -15.45 -0.39 -21.63
CA VAL A 51 -14.42 0.40 -20.98
C VAL A 51 -14.59 0.32 -19.47
N ALA A 52 -13.47 0.24 -18.75
CA ALA A 52 -13.44 0.22 -17.29
C ALA A 52 -12.37 1.20 -16.79
N GLY A 53 -12.72 2.15 -15.92
CA GLY A 53 -11.74 3.14 -15.46
C GLY A 53 -12.31 4.26 -14.62
N ASN A 54 -11.55 5.34 -14.54
CA ASN A 54 -11.92 6.54 -13.78
C ASN A 54 -12.84 7.50 -14.58
N ARG A 55 -13.23 8.61 -13.94
CA ARG A 55 -14.07 9.66 -14.54
C ARG A 55 -13.52 10.21 -15.85
N ARG A 56 -12.21 10.43 -15.90
CA ARG A 56 -11.52 10.94 -17.09
C ARG A 56 -11.63 9.93 -18.23
N TRP A 57 -11.48 8.65 -17.94
CA TRP A 57 -11.63 7.59 -18.93
C TRP A 57 -13.05 7.51 -19.51
N MET A 58 -14.08 7.71 -18.69
CA MET A 58 -15.47 7.75 -19.16
C MET A 58 -15.73 8.97 -20.05
N ALA A 59 -15.27 10.15 -19.65
CA ALA A 59 -15.42 11.38 -20.44
C ALA A 59 -14.70 11.30 -21.80
N GLU A 60 -13.48 10.75 -21.84
CA GLU A 60 -12.72 10.52 -23.09
C GLU A 60 -13.42 9.53 -24.04
N ASN A 61 -14.27 8.66 -23.50
CA ASN A 61 -15.04 7.67 -24.24
C ASN A 61 -16.51 8.08 -24.45
N ALA A 62 -16.83 9.38 -24.26
CA ALA A 62 -18.18 9.93 -24.43
C ALA A 62 -19.27 9.19 -23.63
N ILE A 63 -18.95 8.80 -22.38
CA ILE A 63 -19.88 8.20 -21.42
C ILE A 63 -20.14 9.21 -20.31
N ASP A 64 -21.42 9.57 -20.13
CA ASP A 64 -21.85 10.39 -19.00
C ASP A 64 -21.87 9.56 -17.71
N ALA A 65 -21.09 9.98 -16.72
CA ALA A 65 -20.99 9.35 -15.41
C ALA A 65 -21.67 10.15 -14.28
N SER A 66 -22.41 11.22 -14.63
CA SER A 66 -22.99 12.16 -13.66
C SER A 66 -23.91 11.49 -12.64
N GLU A 67 -24.66 10.45 -13.04
CA GLU A 67 -25.56 9.70 -12.15
C GLU A 67 -24.81 8.93 -11.04
N ALA A 68 -23.60 8.44 -11.33
CA ALA A 68 -22.81 7.66 -10.37
C ALA A 68 -21.91 8.52 -9.48
N GLU A 69 -21.81 9.83 -9.74
CA GLU A 69 -20.84 10.70 -9.08
C GLU A 69 -20.99 10.71 -7.56
N SER A 70 -22.23 10.77 -7.04
CA SER A 70 -22.47 10.78 -5.59
C SER A 70 -22.04 9.49 -4.91
N ASP A 71 -22.27 8.34 -5.56
CA ASP A 71 -21.85 7.04 -5.01
C ASP A 71 -20.34 6.85 -5.14
N MET A 72 -19.72 7.34 -6.21
CA MET A 72 -18.26 7.34 -6.35
C MET A 72 -17.61 8.15 -5.24
N VAL A 73 -18.07 9.38 -4.99
CA VAL A 73 -17.56 10.24 -3.91
C VAL A 73 -17.65 9.50 -2.58
N ARG A 74 -18.80 8.90 -2.29
CA ARG A 74 -19.03 8.17 -1.04
C ARG A 74 -18.06 6.98 -0.88
N LEU A 75 -17.84 6.20 -1.94
CA LEU A 75 -16.89 5.09 -1.90
C LEU A 75 -15.45 5.58 -1.69
N GLU A 76 -15.04 6.62 -2.40
CA GLU A 76 -13.70 7.20 -2.30
C GLU A 76 -13.41 7.78 -0.92
N GLU A 77 -14.39 8.45 -0.29
CA GLU A 77 -14.30 8.94 1.09
C GLU A 77 -14.16 7.82 2.12
N MET A 78 -14.64 6.61 1.79
CA MET A 78 -14.47 5.42 2.61
C MET A 78 -13.12 4.71 2.37
N GLY A 79 -12.26 5.24 1.49
CA GLY A 79 -11.01 4.58 1.10
C GLY A 79 -11.23 3.41 0.13
N VAL A 80 -12.33 3.42 -0.62
CA VAL A 80 -12.64 2.43 -1.66
C VAL A 80 -12.37 3.05 -3.03
N THR A 81 -11.54 2.42 -3.85
CA THR A 81 -11.29 2.82 -5.23
C THR A 81 -12.52 2.55 -6.09
N ALA A 82 -13.15 3.62 -6.57
CA ALA A 82 -14.31 3.60 -7.44
C ALA A 82 -13.91 3.38 -8.90
N THR A 83 -14.31 2.26 -9.49
CA THR A 83 -14.11 1.93 -10.91
C THR A 83 -15.45 1.94 -11.63
N LEU A 84 -15.56 2.76 -12.67
CA LEU A 84 -16.74 2.80 -13.54
C LEU A 84 -16.58 1.78 -14.66
N PHE A 85 -17.70 1.20 -15.10
CA PHE A 85 -17.79 0.35 -16.29
C PHE A 85 -18.84 0.93 -17.23
N GLY A 86 -18.47 1.08 -18.51
CA GLY A 86 -19.36 1.56 -19.55
C GLY A 86 -19.23 0.76 -20.83
N VAL A 87 -20.25 0.87 -21.68
CA VAL A 87 -20.33 0.24 -23.01
C VAL A 87 -20.37 1.36 -24.04
N LEU A 88 -19.47 1.31 -25.03
CA LEU A 88 -19.46 2.25 -26.14
C LEU A 88 -20.63 1.98 -27.09
N GLY A 89 -21.17 3.04 -27.71
CA GLY A 89 -22.22 2.92 -28.72
C GLY A 89 -21.71 2.29 -30.02
N ASP A 90 -22.54 1.47 -30.65
CA ASP A 90 -22.25 0.87 -31.97
C ASP A 90 -22.56 1.88 -33.08
N GLY A 91 -21.67 2.86 -33.28
CA GLY A 91 -21.75 3.80 -34.41
C GLY A 91 -21.04 5.13 -34.20
N ASP A 92 -20.74 5.80 -35.31
CA ASP A 92 -20.09 7.11 -35.31
C ASP A 92 -21.05 8.17 -34.72
N GLY A 93 -20.73 8.67 -33.52
CA GLY A 93 -21.52 9.66 -32.79
C GLY A 93 -22.58 9.13 -31.81
N GLN A 94 -22.62 7.84 -31.49
CA GLN A 94 -23.45 7.34 -30.39
C GLN A 94 -22.74 7.51 -29.04
N GLU A 95 -23.44 8.09 -28.07
CA GLU A 95 -22.98 8.21 -26.69
C GLU A 95 -22.87 6.82 -26.05
N GLY A 96 -21.78 6.61 -25.31
CA GLY A 96 -21.61 5.39 -24.55
C GLY A 96 -22.52 5.40 -23.33
N THR A 97 -22.92 4.22 -22.87
CA THR A 97 -23.80 4.04 -21.71
C THR A 97 -22.99 3.60 -20.50
N LEU A 98 -23.15 4.30 -19.36
CA LEU A 98 -22.62 3.84 -18.08
C LEU A 98 -23.42 2.60 -17.64
N TRP A 99 -22.73 1.54 -17.23
CA TRP A 99 -23.37 0.29 -16.87
C TRP A 99 -23.36 0.03 -15.37
N CYS A 100 -22.20 0.19 -14.72
CA CYS A 100 -22.10 0.04 -13.27
C CYS A 100 -20.89 0.77 -12.68
N LEU A 101 -20.97 0.94 -11.36
CA LEU A 101 -19.89 1.36 -10.49
C LEU A 101 -19.50 0.19 -9.60
N THR A 102 -18.20 -0.10 -9.50
CA THR A 102 -17.68 -1.07 -8.54
C THR A 102 -16.69 -0.40 -7.60
N GLY A 103 -16.73 -0.80 -6.34
CA GLY A 103 -15.77 -0.39 -5.32
C GLY A 103 -14.76 -1.51 -5.08
N ILE A 104 -13.47 -1.19 -5.21
CA ILE A 104 -12.37 -2.10 -4.90
C ILE A 104 -11.57 -1.45 -3.77
N ALA A 105 -11.40 -2.14 -2.66
CA ALA A 105 -10.63 -1.63 -1.53
C ALA A 105 -9.55 -2.63 -1.14
N ASP A 106 -8.34 -2.14 -1.00
CA ASP A 106 -7.28 -2.86 -0.32
C ASP A 106 -7.46 -2.71 1.18
N SER A 107 -7.52 -3.84 1.88
CA SER A 107 -7.62 -3.83 3.33
C SER A 107 -6.32 -3.31 3.93
N VAL A 108 -6.40 -2.22 4.67
CA VAL A 108 -5.29 -1.71 5.49
C VAL A 108 -4.89 -2.79 6.49
N ARG A 109 -3.58 -3.04 6.61
CA ARG A 109 -3.06 -4.00 7.59
C ARG A 109 -3.35 -3.50 9.02
N PRO A 110 -3.82 -4.37 9.93
CA PRO A 110 -4.24 -3.96 11.28
C PRO A 110 -3.10 -3.33 12.10
N GLU A 111 -1.85 -3.70 11.82
CA GLU A 111 -0.67 -3.14 12.48
C GLU A 111 -0.23 -1.76 11.94
N SER A 112 -0.73 -1.32 10.79
CA SER A 112 -0.24 -0.10 10.11
C SER A 112 -0.42 1.16 10.96
N GLU A 113 -1.58 1.34 11.60
CA GLU A 113 -1.85 2.52 12.43
C GLU A 113 -0.86 2.60 13.60
N LEU A 114 -0.57 1.45 14.23
CA LEU A 114 0.39 1.37 15.34
C LEU A 114 1.80 1.71 14.90
N VAL A 115 2.21 1.25 13.72
CA VAL A 115 3.53 1.55 13.15
C VAL A 115 3.66 3.02 12.82
N VAL A 116 2.68 3.62 12.14
CA VAL A 116 2.70 5.05 11.80
C VAL A 116 2.81 5.89 13.06
N ARG A 117 2.02 5.57 14.10
CA ARG A 117 2.09 6.28 15.37
C ARG A 117 3.46 6.18 16.04
N GLU A 118 4.07 5.00 16.03
CA GLU A 118 5.38 4.80 16.64
C GLU A 118 6.51 5.47 15.84
N LEU A 119 6.38 5.57 14.52
CA LEU A 119 7.31 6.37 13.71
C LEU A 119 7.20 7.85 14.08
N VAL A 120 5.98 8.38 14.21
CA VAL A 120 5.73 9.77 14.65
C VAL A 120 6.28 10.00 16.05
N SER A 121 6.08 9.08 17.01
CA SER A 121 6.59 9.19 18.39
C SER A 121 8.13 9.26 18.43
N ARG A 122 8.79 8.67 17.43
CA ARG A 122 10.25 8.66 17.25
C ARG A 122 10.79 9.83 16.44
N GLY A 123 9.94 10.81 16.11
CA GLY A 123 10.28 12.00 15.32
C GLY A 123 10.50 11.72 13.83
N ILE A 124 9.98 10.61 13.31
CA ILE A 124 10.05 10.24 11.89
C ILE A 124 8.72 10.63 11.27
N GLU A 125 8.74 11.42 10.20
CA GLU A 125 7.53 11.84 9.50
C GLU A 125 7.13 10.80 8.44
N PRO A 126 5.96 10.15 8.57
CA PRO A 126 5.49 9.19 7.58
C PRO A 126 4.87 9.92 6.38
N TRP A 127 5.23 9.46 5.19
CA TRP A 127 4.65 9.89 3.91
C TRP A 127 4.02 8.69 3.21
N MET A 128 2.86 8.89 2.58
CA MET A 128 2.23 7.87 1.74
C MET A 128 2.43 8.20 0.27
N VAL A 129 2.87 7.23 -0.53
CA VAL A 129 3.00 7.36 -1.99
C VAL A 129 2.16 6.27 -2.66
N THR A 130 1.10 6.65 -3.37
CA THR A 130 0.19 5.71 -4.03
C THR A 130 -0.21 6.19 -5.43
N GLY A 131 -0.54 5.23 -6.30
CA GLY A 131 -1.18 5.47 -7.59
C GLY A 131 -2.70 5.62 -7.51
N ASP A 132 -3.29 5.39 -6.33
CA ASP A 132 -4.73 5.54 -6.12
C ASP A 132 -5.19 6.99 -6.24
N HIS A 133 -6.49 7.15 -6.46
CA HIS A 133 -7.13 8.46 -6.50
C HIS A 133 -6.91 9.21 -5.18
N ARG A 134 -6.63 10.51 -5.30
CA ARG A 134 -6.43 11.45 -4.19
C ARG A 134 -7.43 11.33 -3.04
N ARG A 135 -8.72 11.15 -3.29
CA ARG A 135 -9.73 11.00 -2.20
C ARG A 135 -9.51 9.72 -1.40
N THR A 136 -9.37 8.59 -2.08
CA THR A 136 -9.07 7.28 -1.48
C THR A 136 -7.77 7.34 -0.67
N ALA A 137 -6.71 7.89 -1.26
CA ALA A 137 -5.41 8.01 -0.62
C ALA A 137 -5.48 8.86 0.66
N HIS A 138 -6.17 10.00 0.63
CA HIS A 138 -6.35 10.83 1.82
C HIS A 138 -7.23 10.18 2.87
N ALA A 139 -8.28 9.44 2.48
CA ALA A 139 -9.12 8.71 3.41
C ALA A 139 -8.31 7.65 4.19
N ILE A 140 -7.49 6.86 3.49
CA ILE A 140 -6.60 5.86 4.12
C ILE A 140 -5.52 6.56 4.97
N ALA A 141 -4.91 7.63 4.46
CA ALA A 141 -3.91 8.39 5.20
C ALA A 141 -4.48 8.97 6.51
N GLN A 142 -5.70 9.50 6.47
CA GLN A 142 -6.39 10.02 7.64
C GLN A 142 -6.70 8.91 8.66
N GLN A 143 -7.14 7.73 8.22
CA GLN A 143 -7.34 6.56 9.10
C GLN A 143 -6.04 6.16 9.81
N LEU A 144 -4.91 6.25 9.12
CA LEU A 144 -3.60 5.89 9.66
C LEU A 144 -2.90 7.00 10.44
N GLY A 145 -3.39 8.24 10.39
CA GLY A 145 -2.72 9.41 10.98
C GLY A 145 -1.54 9.95 10.16
N ILE A 146 -1.49 9.65 8.85
CA ILE A 146 -0.48 10.14 7.92
C ILE A 146 -0.91 11.50 7.38
N ARG A 147 -0.06 12.53 7.54
CA ARG A 147 -0.38 13.91 7.13
C ARG A 147 0.01 14.24 5.69
N LYS A 148 1.01 13.55 5.15
CA LYS A 148 1.65 13.85 3.87
C LYS A 148 1.40 12.71 2.89
N VAL A 149 0.81 13.02 1.74
CA VAL A 149 0.37 12.04 0.75
C VAL A 149 0.71 12.54 -0.64
N PHE A 150 1.38 11.70 -1.41
CA PHE A 150 1.47 11.79 -2.87
C PHE A 150 0.52 10.73 -3.46
N ALA A 151 -0.57 11.19 -4.08
CA ALA A 151 -1.57 10.35 -4.71
C ALA A 151 -1.49 10.46 -6.24
N GLU A 152 -2.09 9.51 -6.96
CA GLU A 152 -2.09 9.45 -8.43
C GLU A 152 -0.67 9.41 -9.03
N VAL A 153 0.30 8.88 -8.29
CA VAL A 153 1.71 8.79 -8.72
C VAL A 153 1.91 7.55 -9.60
N LEU A 154 2.45 7.74 -10.80
CA LEU A 154 2.78 6.62 -11.69
C LEU A 154 3.96 5.81 -11.16
N PRO A 155 4.09 4.50 -11.47
CA PRO A 155 5.22 3.68 -11.02
C PRO A 155 6.60 4.28 -11.35
N GLY A 156 6.76 4.88 -12.54
CA GLY A 156 8.00 5.55 -12.93
C GLY A 156 8.30 6.85 -12.17
N GLU A 157 7.27 7.52 -11.64
CA GLU A 157 7.39 8.80 -10.95
C GLU A 157 7.65 8.63 -9.44
N LYS A 158 7.45 7.44 -8.87
CA LYS A 158 7.68 7.20 -7.44
C LYS A 158 9.12 7.51 -7.03
N GLY A 159 10.11 7.18 -7.88
CA GLY A 159 11.51 7.52 -7.64
C GLY A 159 11.77 9.03 -7.65
N GLU A 160 11.11 9.77 -8.55
CA GLU A 160 11.21 11.23 -8.59
C GLU A 160 10.66 11.87 -7.31
N LYS A 161 9.56 11.34 -6.77
CA LYS A 161 9.01 11.80 -5.47
C LYS A 161 9.98 11.58 -4.31
N VAL A 162 10.72 10.48 -4.32
CA VAL A 162 11.80 10.25 -3.33
C VAL A 162 12.93 11.26 -3.51
N SER A 163 13.34 11.51 -4.76
CA SER A 163 14.39 12.50 -5.07
C SER A 163 13.97 13.94 -4.69
N GLU A 164 12.70 14.29 -4.87
CA GLU A 164 12.12 15.57 -4.44
C GLU A 164 12.29 15.78 -2.93
N LEU A 165 11.97 14.77 -2.12
CA LEU A 165 12.15 14.81 -0.66
C LEU A 165 13.64 14.88 -0.26
N GLN A 166 14.51 14.16 -0.96
CA GLN A 166 15.96 14.23 -0.73
C GLN A 166 16.54 15.62 -1.07
N ALA A 167 16.03 16.26 -2.12
CA ALA A 167 16.42 17.62 -2.50
C ALA A 167 16.02 18.66 -1.46
N GLU A 168 14.98 18.40 -0.65
CA GLU A 168 14.62 19.21 0.52
C GLU A 168 15.57 18.99 1.72
N GLY A 169 16.56 18.10 1.59
CA GLY A 169 17.54 17.77 2.63
C GLY A 169 17.03 16.73 3.63
N LEU A 170 15.93 16.03 3.31
CA LEU A 170 15.42 14.94 4.13
C LEU A 170 16.20 13.65 3.84
N THR A 171 16.44 12.85 4.88
CA THR A 171 16.89 11.46 4.71
C THR A 171 15.65 10.57 4.57
N VAL A 172 15.53 9.87 3.45
CA VAL A 172 14.33 9.15 3.05
C VAL A 172 14.54 7.65 3.15
N ALA A 173 13.68 6.97 3.93
CA ALA A 173 13.54 5.53 3.88
C ALA A 173 12.26 5.17 3.12
N MET A 174 12.37 4.35 2.08
CA MET A 174 11.22 3.89 1.28
C MET A 174 10.85 2.47 1.69
N VAL A 175 9.56 2.22 1.93
CA VAL A 175 9.03 0.87 2.22
C VAL A 175 8.10 0.46 1.09
N GLY A 176 8.33 -0.70 0.49
CA GLY A 176 7.54 -1.20 -0.63
C GLY A 176 7.56 -2.73 -0.76
N ASP A 177 6.65 -3.27 -1.57
CA ASP A 177 6.54 -4.71 -1.83
C ASP A 177 6.59 -5.07 -3.32
N GLY A 178 6.47 -4.08 -4.22
CA GLY A 178 6.26 -4.35 -5.64
C GLY A 178 7.46 -4.13 -6.54
N VAL A 179 7.38 -4.73 -7.74
CA VAL A 179 8.21 -4.36 -8.92
C VAL A 179 8.08 -2.87 -9.20
N ASN A 180 6.87 -2.33 -9.00
CA ASN A 180 6.52 -0.92 -9.20
C ASN A 180 7.25 0.04 -8.23
N ASP A 181 7.78 -0.47 -7.11
CA ASP A 181 8.46 0.34 -6.11
C ASP A 181 9.98 0.21 -6.19
N SER A 182 10.51 -0.69 -7.03
CA SER A 182 11.95 -0.96 -7.15
C SER A 182 12.78 0.31 -7.42
N VAL A 183 12.33 1.18 -8.33
CA VAL A 183 13.02 2.45 -8.62
C VAL A 183 13.03 3.38 -7.41
N ALA A 184 11.92 3.45 -6.66
CA ALA A 184 11.83 4.27 -5.45
C ALA A 184 12.66 3.68 -4.29
N LEU A 185 12.72 2.35 -4.18
CA LEU A 185 13.56 1.64 -3.21
C LEU A 185 15.05 1.89 -3.49
N ALA A 186 15.47 1.85 -4.76
CA ALA A 186 16.85 2.15 -5.16
C ALA A 186 17.24 3.62 -4.94
N GLN A 187 16.28 4.54 -5.10
CA GLN A 187 16.52 5.98 -4.97
C GLN A 187 16.60 6.44 -3.50
N ALA A 188 15.94 5.73 -2.59
CA ALA A 188 15.92 6.08 -1.17
C ALA A 188 17.30 5.96 -0.52
N ASP A 189 17.53 6.70 0.58
CA ASP A 189 18.73 6.53 1.39
C ASP A 189 18.77 5.15 2.07
N VAL A 190 17.58 4.60 2.33
CA VAL A 190 17.40 3.20 2.77
C VAL A 190 16.14 2.63 2.11
N GLY A 191 16.31 1.67 1.21
CA GLY A 191 15.23 0.87 0.65
C GLY A 191 14.86 -0.31 1.57
N ILE A 192 13.58 -0.43 1.94
CA ILE A 192 13.06 -1.51 2.78
C ILE A 192 12.00 -2.29 2.00
N ALA A 193 12.34 -3.53 1.61
CA ALA A 193 11.40 -4.41 0.92
C ALA A 193 10.64 -5.32 1.89
N MET A 194 9.38 -5.59 1.59
CA MET A 194 8.60 -6.65 2.24
C MET A 194 9.01 -8.02 1.66
N GLY A 195 9.19 -9.04 2.51
CA GLY A 195 9.65 -10.37 2.10
C GLY A 195 8.69 -11.15 1.20
N ALA A 196 7.39 -10.79 1.18
CA ALA A 196 6.40 -11.28 0.24
C ALA A 196 6.41 -10.50 -1.10
N GLY A 197 7.30 -9.52 -1.22
CA GLY A 197 7.44 -8.69 -2.39
C GLY A 197 8.10 -9.41 -3.56
N SER A 198 8.11 -8.74 -4.72
CA SER A 198 8.74 -9.30 -5.93
C SER A 198 10.25 -9.50 -5.77
N ASP A 199 10.82 -10.48 -6.47
CA ASP A 199 12.27 -10.73 -6.48
C ASP A 199 13.07 -9.47 -6.83
N VAL A 200 12.56 -8.65 -7.74
CA VAL A 200 13.15 -7.35 -8.12
C VAL A 200 13.21 -6.39 -6.93
N ALA A 201 12.16 -6.31 -6.12
CA ALA A 201 12.15 -5.46 -4.93
C ALA A 201 13.12 -5.95 -3.85
N ILE A 202 13.24 -7.27 -3.69
CA ILE A 202 14.17 -7.90 -2.74
C ILE A 202 15.63 -7.67 -3.14
N GLU A 203 15.95 -7.77 -4.43
CA GLU A 203 17.31 -7.53 -4.94
C GLU A 203 17.71 -6.04 -4.84
N THR A 204 16.74 -5.15 -4.95
CA THR A 204 16.98 -3.70 -4.97
C THR A 204 17.10 -3.08 -3.58
N ALA A 205 16.46 -3.66 -2.56
CA ALA A 205 16.38 -3.07 -1.22
C ALA A 205 17.62 -3.35 -0.34
N ASP A 206 17.99 -2.38 0.49
CA ASP A 206 19.05 -2.52 1.49
C ASP A 206 18.64 -3.41 2.67
N VAL A 207 17.34 -3.44 2.99
CA VAL A 207 16.76 -4.19 4.10
C VAL A 207 15.54 -4.98 3.62
N VAL A 208 15.47 -6.26 3.98
CA VAL A 208 14.36 -7.14 3.60
C VAL A 208 13.64 -7.67 4.84
N LEU A 209 12.34 -7.40 4.93
CA LEU A 209 11.47 -7.84 6.04
C LEU A 209 10.91 -9.23 5.77
N VAL A 210 11.66 -10.27 6.15
CA VAL A 210 11.36 -11.69 5.83
C VAL A 210 9.94 -12.12 6.23
N LYS A 211 9.42 -11.64 7.37
CA LYS A 211 8.08 -12.01 7.86
C LYS A 211 6.93 -11.25 7.19
N SER A 212 7.24 -10.27 6.32
CA SER A 212 6.26 -9.36 5.72
C SER A 212 5.37 -8.65 6.76
N ASP A 213 5.97 -8.36 7.90
CA ASP A 213 5.35 -7.67 9.03
C ASP A 213 5.91 -6.25 9.10
N ILE A 214 5.05 -5.25 8.88
CA ILE A 214 5.48 -3.84 8.83
C ILE A 214 5.94 -3.33 10.21
N ARG A 215 5.64 -4.04 11.30
CA ARG A 215 6.21 -3.76 12.63
C ARG A 215 7.72 -3.87 12.66
N ASP A 216 8.29 -4.72 11.79
CA ASP A 216 9.73 -4.90 11.71
C ASP A 216 10.46 -3.65 11.17
N VAL A 217 9.77 -2.72 10.51
CA VAL A 217 10.33 -1.40 10.17
C VAL A 217 10.76 -0.64 11.43
N VAL A 218 9.89 -0.62 12.45
CA VAL A 218 10.20 0.01 13.73
C VAL A 218 11.37 -0.70 14.41
N THR A 219 11.35 -2.03 14.40
CA THR A 219 12.42 -2.85 14.98
C THR A 219 13.76 -2.59 14.29
N ALA A 220 13.78 -2.48 12.96
CA ALA A 220 14.98 -2.19 12.17
C ALA A 220 15.56 -0.80 12.51
N ILE A 221 14.70 0.21 12.66
CA ILE A 221 15.13 1.54 13.08
C ILE A 221 15.64 1.52 14.53
N ASP A 222 14.98 0.78 15.43
CA ASP A 222 15.38 0.68 16.84
C ASP A 222 16.75 0.02 17.01
N ILE A 223 16.97 -1.13 16.35
CA ILE A 223 18.23 -1.84 16.40
C ILE A 223 19.35 -1.01 15.73
N SER A 224 19.06 -0.30 14.65
CA SER A 224 20.02 0.62 14.01
C SER A 224 20.48 1.72 14.98
N ARG A 225 19.54 2.40 15.65
CA ARG A 225 19.86 3.45 16.64
C ARG A 225 20.68 2.91 17.83
N LYS A 226 20.33 1.72 18.34
CA LYS A 226 21.07 1.07 19.44
C LYS A 226 22.47 0.65 19.02
N THR A 227 22.61 0.10 17.82
CA THR A 227 23.90 -0.28 17.23
C THR A 227 24.78 0.95 17.06
N TYR A 228 24.25 2.02 16.47
CA TYR A 228 24.98 3.26 16.26
C TYR A 228 25.45 3.87 17.59
N ARG A 229 24.58 3.93 18.61
CA ARG A 229 24.96 4.40 19.94
C ARG A 229 26.13 3.61 20.52
N ARG A 230 26.11 2.29 20.35
CA ARG A 230 27.19 1.42 20.81
C ARG A 230 28.49 1.60 20.02
N ILE A 231 28.41 1.80 18.70
CA ILE A 231 29.57 2.17 17.87
C ILE A 231 30.20 3.46 18.38
N ILE A 232 29.40 4.50 18.63
CA ILE A 232 29.90 5.78 19.16
C ILE A 232 30.54 5.60 20.54
N MET A 233 29.92 4.85 21.45
CA MET A 233 30.51 4.57 22.76
C MET A 233 31.85 3.83 22.64
N ASN A 234 31.92 2.80 21.81
CA ASN A 234 33.15 2.05 21.57
C ASN A 234 34.25 2.96 20.97
N LEU A 235 33.87 3.86 20.06
CA LEU A 235 34.79 4.81 19.44
C LEU A 235 35.31 5.85 20.45
N ILE A 236 34.44 6.37 21.32
CA ILE A 236 34.83 7.28 22.41
C ILE A 236 35.85 6.60 23.32
N TRP A 237 35.60 5.34 23.73
CA TRP A 237 36.54 4.59 24.57
C TRP A 237 37.88 4.33 23.87
N ALA A 238 37.85 3.98 22.58
CA ALA A 238 39.06 3.76 21.79
C ALA A 238 39.91 5.04 21.69
N PHE A 239 39.29 6.20 21.43
CA PHE A 239 40.01 7.47 21.37
C PHE A 239 40.46 7.95 22.75
N ALA A 240 39.63 7.86 23.78
CA ALA A 240 39.97 8.31 25.13
C ALA A 240 41.23 7.60 25.64
N TYR A 241 41.31 6.28 25.46
CA TYR A 241 42.50 5.53 25.84
C TYR A 241 43.76 5.99 25.08
N ASN A 242 43.67 6.14 23.75
CA ASN A 242 44.80 6.56 22.92
C ASN A 242 45.26 8.00 23.24
N ILE A 243 44.32 8.91 23.46
CA ILE A 243 44.61 10.31 23.83
C ILE A 243 45.34 10.37 25.18
N LEU A 244 45.01 9.49 26.13
CA LEU A 244 45.72 9.40 27.41
C LEU A 244 47.08 8.71 27.25
N ALA A 245 47.13 7.60 26.53
CA ALA A 245 48.32 6.76 26.39
C ALA A 245 49.47 7.48 25.67
N ILE A 246 49.19 8.30 24.65
CA ILE A 246 50.22 8.98 23.86
C ILE A 246 51.06 9.97 24.71
N PRO A 247 50.49 10.92 25.47
CA PRO A 247 51.25 11.78 26.38
C PRO A 247 52.03 11.01 27.45
N PHE A 248 51.44 9.94 28.00
CA PHE A 248 52.15 9.10 28.96
C PHE A 248 53.36 8.41 28.33
N ALA A 249 53.23 7.88 27.11
CA ALA A 249 54.33 7.28 26.35
C ALA A 249 55.37 8.31 25.89
N ALA A 250 54.94 9.55 25.60
CA ALA A 250 55.82 10.67 25.24
C ALA A 250 56.62 11.24 26.44
N GLY A 251 56.41 10.72 27.66
CA GLY A 251 57.24 11.03 28.81
C GLY A 251 56.72 12.15 29.71
N VAL A 252 55.42 12.47 29.70
CA VAL A 252 54.82 13.45 30.63
C VAL A 252 55.11 13.11 32.11
N LEU A 253 55.22 11.83 32.45
CA LEU A 253 55.53 11.37 33.82
C LEU A 253 57.03 11.21 34.11
N PHE A 254 57.91 11.52 33.16
CA PHE A 254 59.36 11.40 33.34
C PHE A 254 59.91 12.22 34.52
N PRO A 255 59.43 13.45 34.83
CA PRO A 255 59.89 14.21 35.99
C PRO A 255 59.64 13.52 37.34
N VAL A 256 58.68 12.60 37.41
CA VAL A 256 58.31 11.85 38.62
C VAL A 256 58.99 10.46 38.63
N GLY A 257 59.89 10.17 37.67
CA GLY A 257 60.63 8.92 37.57
C GLY A 257 59.81 7.72 37.08
N VAL A 258 58.58 7.94 36.58
CA VAL A 258 57.69 6.86 36.11
C VAL A 258 57.79 6.74 34.60
N MET A 259 58.25 5.57 34.13
CA MET A 259 58.16 5.16 32.72
C MET A 259 57.13 4.03 32.59
N LEU A 260 56.22 4.15 31.62
CA LEU A 260 55.29 3.07 31.31
C LEU A 260 56.04 1.91 30.64
N PRO A 261 56.04 0.70 31.24
CA PRO A 261 56.62 -0.47 30.61
C PRO A 261 55.84 -0.88 29.36
N ALA A 262 56.52 -1.32 28.30
CA ALA A 262 55.89 -1.72 27.04
C ALA A 262 54.83 -2.82 27.19
N TRP A 263 54.98 -3.73 28.17
CA TRP A 263 54.01 -4.78 28.44
C TRP A 263 52.69 -4.25 29.02
N VAL A 264 52.70 -3.13 29.75
CA VAL A 264 51.48 -2.47 30.25
C VAL A 264 50.71 -1.88 29.08
N CYS A 265 51.41 -1.24 28.14
CA CYS A 265 50.82 -0.73 26.89
C CYS A 265 50.23 -1.86 26.03
N ALA A 266 50.90 -3.00 25.94
CA ALA A 266 50.40 -4.18 25.23
C ALA A 266 49.16 -4.79 25.93
N GLY A 267 49.18 -4.92 27.25
CA GLY A 267 48.07 -5.48 28.03
C GLY A 267 46.82 -4.62 28.00
N SER A 268 46.98 -3.30 28.05
CA SER A 268 45.88 -2.33 27.92
C SER A 268 45.28 -2.31 26.50
N MET A 269 46.10 -2.44 25.45
CA MET A 269 45.60 -2.58 24.07
C MET A 269 44.76 -3.86 23.89
N ALA A 270 45.20 -4.97 24.49
CA ALA A 270 44.43 -6.21 24.51
C ALA A 270 43.11 -6.06 25.31
N ALA A 271 43.17 -5.47 26.51
CA ALA A 271 41.99 -5.27 27.36
C ALA A 271 40.92 -4.36 26.72
N SER A 272 41.35 -3.31 26.01
CA SER A 272 40.46 -2.44 25.25
C SER A 272 39.71 -3.21 24.17
N SER A 273 40.41 -4.05 23.41
CA SER A 273 39.81 -4.87 22.36
C SER A 273 38.76 -5.85 22.92
N VAL A 274 39.08 -6.52 24.03
CA VAL A 274 38.13 -7.40 24.74
C VAL A 274 36.90 -6.61 25.19
N THR A 275 37.09 -5.41 25.75
CA THR A 275 35.98 -4.57 26.23
C THR A 275 35.05 -4.14 25.10
N VAL A 276 35.60 -3.72 23.96
CA VAL A 276 34.83 -3.33 22.76
C VAL A 276 34.06 -4.54 22.20
N VAL A 277 34.70 -5.72 22.12
CA VAL A 277 34.04 -6.95 21.66
C VAL A 277 32.93 -7.37 22.62
N CYS A 278 33.16 -7.37 23.93
CA CYS A 278 32.14 -7.67 24.93
C CYS A 278 30.96 -6.68 24.86
N SER A 279 31.24 -5.39 24.70
CA SER A 279 30.23 -4.36 24.48
C SER A 279 29.37 -4.68 23.26
N SER A 280 30.00 -5.01 22.12
CA SER A 280 29.31 -5.39 20.88
C SER A 280 28.46 -6.66 21.05
N LEU A 281 28.99 -7.70 21.71
CA LEU A 281 28.27 -8.95 21.98
C LEU A 281 27.06 -8.75 22.89
N LEU A 282 27.04 -7.71 23.72
CA LEU A 282 25.88 -7.35 24.54
C LEU A 282 24.65 -6.99 23.67
N LEU A 283 24.82 -6.71 22.38
CA LEU A 283 23.72 -6.48 21.46
C LEU A 283 22.95 -7.79 21.15
N ASN A 284 23.54 -8.96 21.38
CA ASN A 284 22.85 -10.25 21.22
C ASN A 284 21.70 -10.46 22.23
N TRP A 285 21.68 -9.69 23.32
CA TRP A 285 20.56 -9.66 24.27
C TRP A 285 19.56 -8.54 23.99
N TYR A 286 19.60 -7.96 22.80
CA TYR A 286 18.61 -7.01 22.35
C TYR A 286 17.21 -7.65 22.34
N THR A 287 16.26 -6.95 22.93
CA THR A 287 14.83 -7.25 22.82
C THR A 287 14.16 -6.19 21.96
N PRO A 288 13.34 -6.61 20.97
CA PRO A 288 12.61 -5.69 20.12
C PRO A 288 11.55 -4.92 20.92
N PRO A 289 11.25 -3.66 20.54
CA PRO A 289 10.19 -2.90 21.19
C PRO A 289 8.85 -3.61 20.99
N THR A 290 8.08 -3.76 22.07
CA THR A 290 6.71 -4.27 21.98
C THR A 290 5.79 -3.14 21.56
N LEU A 291 5.21 -3.25 20.36
CA LEU A 291 4.17 -2.33 19.89
C LEU A 291 2.86 -2.73 20.54
N ILE A 292 2.54 -2.10 21.67
CA ILE A 292 1.28 -2.34 22.38
C ILE A 292 0.20 -1.47 21.73
N PRO A 293 -0.93 -2.04 21.28
CA PRO A 293 -2.09 -1.25 20.94
C PRO A 293 -2.49 -0.48 22.20
N SER A 294 -2.45 0.85 22.16
CA SER A 294 -2.99 1.60 23.30
C SER A 294 -4.46 1.25 23.41
N THR A 295 -4.86 0.65 24.51
CA THR A 295 -6.24 0.63 24.96
C THR A 295 -6.61 2.09 25.20
N ASP A 296 -7.14 2.73 24.16
CA ASP A 296 -7.55 4.12 24.30
C ASP A 296 -8.73 4.12 25.27
N THR A 297 -8.53 4.81 26.39
CA THR A 297 -9.55 5.05 27.40
C THR A 297 -10.49 6.11 26.83
N ARG A 298 -11.24 5.76 25.78
CA ARG A 298 -12.42 6.49 25.35
C ARG A 298 -13.64 5.71 25.80
N SER A 299 -14.14 6.16 26.95
CA SER A 299 -15.52 6.04 27.40
C SER A 299 -16.51 5.76 26.26
N THR A 300 -17.23 4.64 26.41
CA THR A 300 -18.68 4.54 26.22
C THR A 300 -19.33 5.67 25.41
N SER A 301 -19.44 5.48 24.11
CA SER A 301 -20.57 6.00 23.32
C SER A 301 -20.81 5.08 22.13
N THR A 302 -21.79 4.19 22.31
CA THR A 302 -22.70 3.64 21.30
C THR A 302 -22.08 3.27 19.94
N SER A 303 -21.75 2.00 19.79
CA SER A 303 -21.50 1.36 18.49
C SER A 303 -22.79 1.34 17.66
N ASN A 304 -22.98 2.34 16.81
CA ASN A 304 -23.76 2.15 15.58
C ASN A 304 -22.80 1.58 14.53
N SER A 305 -22.83 0.26 14.38
CA SER A 305 -22.20 -0.43 13.26
C SER A 305 -22.94 -0.06 11.97
N THR A 306 -22.41 0.90 11.21
CA THR A 306 -22.86 1.14 9.85
C THR A 306 -22.24 0.05 8.96
N SER A 307 -22.91 -1.10 8.90
CA SER A 307 -22.65 -2.09 7.86
C SER A 307 -22.91 -1.46 6.49
N ILE A 308 -21.97 -1.64 5.55
CA ILE A 308 -22.22 -1.39 4.12
C ILE A 308 -23.50 -2.15 3.75
N PRO A 309 -24.58 -1.48 3.32
CA PRO A 309 -25.81 -2.18 2.98
C PRO A 309 -25.55 -3.00 1.72
N THR A 310 -25.46 -4.31 1.90
CA THR A 310 -25.67 -5.25 0.81
C THR A 310 -27.18 -5.30 0.59
N HIS A 311 -27.64 -4.90 -0.60
CA HIS A 311 -29.05 -5.06 -0.99
C HIS A 311 -29.35 -6.57 -0.96
N LYS A 312 -30.03 -7.02 0.10
CA LYS A 312 -30.64 -8.34 0.22
C LYS A 312 -32.12 -8.16 -0.09
N ASP A 313 -32.52 -8.68 -1.24
CA ASP A 313 -33.91 -8.81 -1.65
C ASP A 313 -34.65 -9.79 -0.74
N GLN A 314 -35.73 -9.35 -0.09
CA GLN A 314 -36.86 -10.17 0.35
C GLN A 314 -38.12 -9.29 0.28
N HIS A 315 -38.89 -9.40 -0.80
CA HIS A 315 -40.09 -10.25 -0.96
C HIS A 315 -41.36 -9.60 -0.41
N GLU A 316 -42.27 -9.19 -1.30
CA GLU A 316 -43.66 -9.65 -1.23
C GLU A 316 -44.40 -9.49 -2.56
N SER A 317 -45.18 -10.52 -2.85
CA SER A 317 -46.04 -10.76 -3.99
C SER A 317 -47.04 -9.63 -4.25
N SER A 318 -47.04 -9.10 -5.48
CA SER A 318 -48.22 -8.45 -6.06
C SER A 318 -48.25 -8.70 -7.56
N GLU A 319 -49.27 -9.47 -7.94
CA GLU A 319 -50.04 -9.45 -9.17
C GLU A 319 -49.34 -9.32 -10.53
N ARG A 320 -49.50 -10.40 -11.30
CA ARG A 320 -49.32 -10.50 -12.75
C ARG A 320 -50.02 -9.32 -13.46
N ALA A 321 -49.26 -8.57 -14.25
CA ALA A 321 -49.79 -7.81 -15.38
C ALA A 321 -49.34 -8.46 -16.71
N PRO A 322 -50.20 -8.47 -17.75
CA PRO A 322 -50.15 -9.49 -18.79
C PRO A 322 -49.23 -9.12 -19.95
N LEU A 323 -48.62 -10.17 -20.51
CA LEU A 323 -47.95 -10.18 -21.79
C LEU A 323 -48.93 -9.77 -22.90
N LEU A 324 -48.63 -8.69 -23.62
CA LEU A 324 -49.23 -8.45 -24.94
C LEU A 324 -48.75 -9.53 -25.90
N GLY A 325 -49.66 -10.48 -26.17
CA GLY A 325 -49.55 -11.48 -27.21
C GLY A 325 -50.81 -11.46 -28.06
N SER A 326 -50.59 -11.29 -29.36
CA SER A 326 -51.57 -11.21 -30.44
C SER A 326 -52.49 -12.42 -30.61
N SER A 327 -53.61 -12.16 -31.30
CA SER A 327 -54.38 -13.04 -32.20
C SER A 327 -55.47 -13.96 -31.62
N HIS A 328 -56.73 -13.67 -32.01
CA HIS A 328 -57.79 -14.58 -32.51
C HIS A 328 -59.13 -13.78 -32.58
N THR A 329 -59.68 -13.45 -33.75
CA THR A 329 -60.71 -14.17 -34.55
C THR A 329 -61.95 -14.67 -33.79
N GLY A 330 -63.14 -14.23 -34.24
CA GLY A 330 -64.45 -14.87 -34.00
C GLY A 330 -65.51 -13.90 -33.45
N LYS A 331 -66.34 -13.28 -34.31
CA LYS A 331 -67.70 -13.69 -34.71
C LYS A 331 -68.72 -13.83 -33.56
N TYR A 332 -69.79 -13.04 -33.65
CA TYR A 332 -71.20 -13.13 -33.20
C TYR A 332 -71.62 -11.67 -32.86
N GLY A 333 -72.68 -11.03 -33.36
CA GLY A 333 -73.93 -11.47 -33.98
C GLY A 333 -75.10 -10.91 -33.15
N SER A 334 -75.91 -10.00 -33.72
CA SER A 334 -77.20 -9.44 -33.21
C SER A 334 -77.16 -8.67 -31.87
N ALA A 335 -77.91 -7.59 -31.63
CA ALA A 335 -79.04 -6.93 -32.30
C ALA A 335 -78.91 -5.42 -32.13
#